data_AF-A0A2L1CZU3-F1
#
_entry.id   AF-A0A2L1CZU3-F1
#
_cell.length_a   1.000
_cell.length_b   1.000
_cell.length_c   1.000
_cell.angle_alpha   90.00
_cell.angle_beta   90.00
_cell.angle_gamma   90.00
#
_symmetry.space_group_name_H-M   'P 1'
#
loop_
_entity.id
_entity.type
_entity.pdbx_description
1 polymer ?
#
loop_
_entity_poly.entity_id
_entity_poly.type
_entity_poly.pdbx_seq_one_letter_code
_entity_poly.pdbx_strand_id
1 'polypeptide(L)'
;MPQFVVERNIPGLGDMDKETLREISAKSNAVVASLGEPYTWITSYVTGDKMYCVHEAESADAVYRHAEKGGFPADRVTEITTLIGPHSAAR
;
A
#
# COMPACT_ATOMS: atom_id res chain seq x y z
N MET A 1 9.79 3.03 11.79
CA MET A 1 8.32 2.83 11.82
C MET A 1 8.05 1.41 11.33
N PRO A 2 7.05 0.70 11.87
CA PRO A 2 6.61 -0.59 11.34
C PRO A 2 6.24 -0.51 9.85
N GLN A 3 6.46 -1.61 9.14
CA GLN A 3 6.06 -1.78 7.74
C GLN A 3 4.83 -2.69 7.68
N PHE A 4 3.91 -2.39 6.77
CA PHE A 4 2.68 -3.16 6.58
C PHE A 4 2.52 -3.51 5.10
N VAL A 5 2.17 -4.78 4.83
CA VAL A 5 1.62 -5.19 3.53
C VAL A 5 0.10 -5.02 3.58
N VAL A 6 -0.42 -4.36 2.55
CA VAL A 6 -1.84 -4.17 2.33
C VAL A 6 -2.25 -4.94 1.09
N GLU A 7 -3.19 -5.87 1.25
CA GLU A 7 -3.83 -6.56 0.15
C GLU A 7 -5.11 -5.83 -0.25
N ARG A 8 -5.28 -5.63 -1.55
CA ARG A 8 -6.45 -4.95 -2.13
C ARG A 8 -6.97 -5.74 -3.33
N ASN A 9 -8.24 -6.10 -3.33
CA ASN A 9 -8.92 -6.67 -4.50
C ASN A 9 -9.66 -5.55 -5.23
N ILE A 10 -9.25 -5.28 -6.47
CA ILE A 10 -9.81 -4.24 -7.32
C ILE A 10 -10.06 -4.88 -8.69
N PRO A 11 -11.32 -5.22 -9.03
CA PRO A 11 -11.64 -5.83 -10.32
C PRO A 11 -11.18 -4.97 -11.51
N GLY A 12 -10.51 -5.60 -12.48
CA GLY A 12 -10.01 -4.95 -13.70
C GLY A 12 -8.75 -4.12 -13.50
N LEU A 13 -8.14 -4.13 -12.30
CA LEU A 13 -6.96 -3.32 -11.99
C LEU A 13 -5.76 -3.60 -12.93
N GLY A 14 -5.56 -4.87 -13.28
CA GLY A 14 -4.47 -5.27 -14.18
C GLY A 14 -4.60 -4.74 -15.60
N ASP A 15 -5.82 -4.41 -16.02
CA ASP A 15 -6.14 -3.91 -17.36
C ASP A 15 -6.27 -2.38 -17.42
N MET A 16 -6.14 -1.70 -16.25
CA MET A 16 -6.19 -0.24 -16.19
C MET A 16 -5.02 0.38 -16.96
N ASP A 17 -5.31 1.47 -17.67
CA ASP A 17 -4.28 2.20 -18.39
C ASP A 17 -3.34 2.97 -17.44
N LYS A 18 -2.24 3.45 -18.01
CA LYS A 18 -1.21 4.18 -17.25
C LYS A 18 -1.73 5.48 -16.65
N GLU A 19 -2.72 6.11 -17.28
CA GLU A 19 -3.30 7.36 -16.78
C GLU A 19 -4.13 7.11 -15.52
N THR A 20 -5.00 6.10 -15.56
CA THR A 20 -5.80 5.67 -14.41
C THR A 20 -4.90 5.27 -13.24
N LEU A 21 -3.84 4.50 -13.50
CA LEU A 21 -2.87 4.13 -12.45
C LEU A 21 -2.12 5.35 -11.89
N ARG A 22 -1.83 6.36 -12.73
CA ARG A 22 -1.23 7.64 -12.30
C ARG A 22 -2.17 8.40 -11.37
N GLU A 23 -3.47 8.45 -11.70
CA GLU A 23 -4.48 9.12 -10.89
C GLU A 23 -4.68 8.44 -9.53
N ILE A 24 -4.72 7.11 -9.49
CA ILE A 24 -4.76 6.34 -8.25
C ILE A 24 -3.54 6.68 -7.37
N SER A 25 -2.35 6.71 -7.97
CA SER A 25 -1.10 7.04 -7.27
C SER A 25 -1.12 8.48 -6.73
N ALA A 26 -1.59 9.44 -7.54
CA ALA A 26 -1.72 10.84 -7.14
C ALA A 26 -2.71 11.01 -5.97
N LYS A 27 -3.83 10.31 -6.02
CA LYS A 27 -4.83 10.30 -4.93
C LYS A 27 -4.24 9.72 -3.64
N SER A 28 -3.51 8.60 -3.72
CA SER A 28 -2.83 8.04 -2.55
C SER A 28 -1.84 9.04 -1.94
N ASN A 29 -1.01 9.70 -2.75
CA ASN A 29 -0.07 10.71 -2.27
C ASN A 29 -0.76 11.90 -1.59
N ALA A 30 -1.87 12.37 -2.14
CA ALA A 30 -2.66 13.45 -1.54
C ALA A 30 -3.22 13.03 -0.17
N VAL A 31 -3.70 11.80 -0.04
CA VAL A 31 -4.20 11.27 1.23
C VAL A 31 -3.08 11.17 2.25
N VAL A 32 -1.93 10.60 1.88
CA VAL A 32 -0.74 10.52 2.74
C VAL A 32 -0.37 11.91 3.27
N ALA A 33 -0.30 12.93 2.41
CA ALA A 33 -0.01 14.30 2.83
C ALA A 33 -1.07 14.90 3.77
N SER A 34 -2.32 14.45 3.67
CA SER A 34 -3.45 14.94 4.48
C SER A 34 -3.66 14.19 5.81
N LEU A 35 -2.94 13.09 6.06
CA LEU A 35 -3.15 12.26 7.25
C LEU A 35 -2.74 12.98 8.54
N GLY A 36 -1.72 13.86 8.48
CA GLY A 36 -1.23 14.60 9.63
C GLY A 36 -0.46 13.75 10.66
N GLU A 37 -0.13 12.51 10.31
CA GLU A 37 0.66 11.56 11.10
C GLU A 37 1.81 10.99 10.27
N PRO A 38 2.89 10.47 10.89
CA PRO A 38 3.99 9.84 10.16
C PRO A 38 3.50 8.65 9.33
N TYR A 39 3.53 8.80 8.02
CA TYR A 39 3.07 7.79 7.08
C TYR A 39 3.84 7.87 5.76
N THR A 40 4.34 6.74 5.28
CA THR A 40 5.04 6.64 4.00
C THR A 40 4.44 5.52 3.17
N TRP A 41 4.06 5.81 1.93
CA TRP A 41 3.79 4.77 0.94
C TRP A 41 5.11 4.42 0.23
N ILE A 42 5.53 3.15 0.33
CA ILE A 42 6.84 2.70 -0.18
C ILE A 42 6.71 2.25 -1.63
N THR A 43 5.80 1.32 -1.89
CA THR A 43 5.59 0.75 -3.23
C THR A 43 4.25 0.03 -3.34
N SER A 44 3.81 -0.23 -4.56
CA SER A 44 2.66 -1.09 -4.86
C SER A 44 2.96 -2.02 -6.02
N TYR A 45 2.50 -3.25 -5.92
CA TYR A 45 2.59 -4.28 -6.94
C TYR A 45 1.19 -4.62 -7.43
N VAL A 46 0.95 -4.50 -8.73
CA VAL A 46 -0.30 -4.92 -9.37
C VAL A 46 -0.10 -6.32 -9.94
N THR A 47 -0.98 -7.26 -9.58
CA THR A 47 -0.93 -8.67 -10.00
C THR A 47 -2.31 -9.10 -10.49
N GLY A 48 -2.74 -8.57 -11.64
CA GLY A 48 -4.11 -8.74 -12.15
C GLY A 48 -5.10 -7.91 -11.32
N ASP A 49 -6.17 -8.54 -10.85
CA ASP A 49 -7.22 -7.88 -10.04
C ASP A 49 -6.83 -7.63 -8.58
N LYS A 50 -5.57 -7.90 -8.22
CA LYS A 50 -5.06 -7.67 -6.87
C LYS A 50 -3.91 -6.68 -6.87
N MET A 51 -3.88 -5.82 -5.86
CA MET A 51 -2.76 -4.94 -5.53
C MET A 51 -2.19 -5.32 -4.18
N TYR A 52 -0.87 -5.30 -4.07
CA TYR A 52 -0.14 -5.40 -2.82
C TYR A 52 0.63 -4.10 -2.59
N CYS A 53 0.33 -3.39 -1.51
CA CYS A 53 1.03 -2.14 -1.16
C CYS A 53 1.91 -2.35 0.06
N VAL A 54 3.10 -1.78 0.06
CA VAL A 54 3.94 -1.68 1.24
C VAL A 54 3.88 -0.24 1.76
N HIS A 55 3.49 -0.09 3.03
CA HIS A 55 3.41 1.19 3.71
C HIS A 55 4.20 1.14 5.01
N GLU A 56 4.77 2.27 5.41
CA GLU A 56 5.30 2.51 6.74
C GLU A 56 4.34 3.41 7.51
N ALA A 57 3.95 3.01 8.71
CA ALA A 57 3.03 3.76 9.55
C ALA A 57 3.24 3.39 11.01
N GLU A 58 2.68 4.16 11.94
CA GLU A 58 2.77 3.87 13.38
C GLU A 58 1.89 2.69 13.82
N SER A 59 0.86 2.34 13.04
CA SER A 59 -0.06 1.23 13.34
C SER A 59 -0.82 0.76 12.10
N ALA A 60 -1.40 -0.44 12.17
CA ALA A 60 -2.32 -0.93 11.13
C ALA A 60 -3.55 -0.02 10.98
N ASP A 61 -4.03 0.59 12.07
CA ASP A 61 -5.17 1.52 12.04
C ASP A 61 -4.89 2.76 11.20
N ALA A 62 -3.66 3.27 11.22
CA ALA A 62 -3.26 4.38 10.33
C ALA A 62 -3.36 3.99 8.85
N VAL A 63 -3.00 2.75 8.52
CA VAL A 63 -3.12 2.20 7.16
C VAL A 63 -4.58 2.04 6.73
N TYR A 64 -5.45 1.59 7.64
CA TYR A 64 -6.90 1.56 7.39
C TYR A 64 -7.48 2.96 7.19
N ARG A 65 -7.11 3.94 8.02
CA ARG A 65 -7.51 5.35 7.85
C ARG A 65 -7.05 5.93 6.51
N HIS A 66 -5.83 5.64 6.08
CA HIS A 66 -5.34 6.01 4.76
C HIS A 66 -6.24 5.42 3.65
N ALA A 67 -6.55 4.13 3.73
CA ALA A 67 -7.40 3.47 2.74
C ALA A 67 -8.82 4.05 2.72
N GLU A 68 -9.42 4.28 3.89
CA GLU A 68 -10.74 4.88 4.05
C GLU A 68 -10.80 6.29 3.45
N LYS A 69 -9.87 7.19 3.83
CA LYS A 69 -9.78 8.55 3.27
C LYS A 69 -9.53 8.55 1.76
N GLY A 70 -8.76 7.58 1.27
CA GLY A 70 -8.48 7.41 -0.16
C GLY A 70 -9.61 6.74 -0.94
N GLY A 71 -10.62 6.19 -0.27
CA GLY A 71 -11.67 5.40 -0.90
C GLY A 71 -11.11 4.15 -1.61
N PHE A 72 -10.03 3.58 -1.09
CA PHE A 72 -9.41 2.37 -1.61
C PHE A 72 -9.78 1.18 -0.71
N PRO A 73 -10.02 -0.01 -1.26
CA PRO A 73 -10.16 -1.19 -0.42
C PRO A 73 -8.84 -1.50 0.30
N ALA A 74 -8.93 -1.95 1.54
CA ALA A 74 -7.84 -2.53 2.31
C ALA A 74 -8.37 -3.82 2.92
N ASP A 75 -8.48 -4.87 2.10
CA ASP A 75 -9.08 -6.15 2.49
C ASP A 75 -8.31 -6.79 3.65
N ARG A 76 -6.98 -6.60 3.67
CA ARG A 76 -6.12 -7.07 4.74
C ARG A 76 -4.90 -6.18 4.90
N VAL A 77 -4.63 -5.76 6.14
CA VAL A 77 -3.39 -5.09 6.54
C VAL A 77 -2.63 -6.03 7.47
N THR A 78 -1.38 -6.37 7.13
CA THR A 78 -0.54 -7.27 7.92
C THR A 78 0.83 -6.63 8.15
N GLU A 79 1.30 -6.62 9.40
CA GLU A 79 2.63 -6.13 9.73
C GLU A 79 3.72 -7.04 9.14
N ILE A 80 4.74 -6.44 8.54
CA ILE A 80 5.94 -7.12 8.09
C ILE A 80 6.86 -7.28 9.30
N THR A 81 6.94 -8.50 9.82
CA THR A 81 7.80 -8.80 10.96
C THR A 81 9.26 -9.00 10.56
N THR A 82 9.52 -9.46 9.34
CA THR A 82 10.87 -9.72 8.81
C THR A 82 10.85 -9.69 7.29
N LEU A 83 11.83 -9.01 6.68
CA LEU A 83 12.09 -9.09 5.25
C LEU A 83 13.18 -10.13 5.00
N ILE A 84 12.92 -11.07 4.09
CA ILE A 84 13.91 -12.05 3.64
C ILE A 84 14.10 -11.98 2.12
N GLY A 85 15.31 -12.29 1.65
CA GLY A 85 15.63 -12.38 0.23
C GLY A 85 17.01 -13.02 0.01
N PRO A 86 17.58 -12.94 -1.22
CA PRO A 86 18.92 -13.46 -1.47
C PRO A 86 19.99 -12.89 -0.53
N HIS A 87 19.82 -11.65 -0.07
CA HIS A 87 20.69 -10.99 0.91
C HIS A 87 20.66 -11.67 2.29
N SER A 88 19.56 -12.31 2.67
CA SER A 88 19.42 -13.02 3.95
C SER A 88 20.08 -14.40 3.94
N ALA A 89 20.50 -14.90 2.78
CA ALA A 89 21.18 -16.18 2.65
C ALA A 89 22.69 -16.10 2.96
N ALA A 90 23.28 -14.90 2.87
CA ALA A 90 24.67 -14.66 3.26
C ALA A 90 24.80 -14.67 4.79
N ARG A 91 25.84 -15.33 5.29
CA ARG A 91 26.21 -15.35 6.71
C ARG A 91 27.06 -14.15 7.09
#